data_AF-A0A937STD1-F1
#
_entry.id   AF-A0A937STD1-F1
#
_cell.length_a   1.000
_cell.length_b   1.000
_cell.length_c   1.000
_cell.angle_alpha   90.00
_cell.angle_beta   90.00
_cell.angle_gamma   90.00
#
_symmetry.space_group_name_H-M   'P 1'
#
loop_
_entity.id
_entity.type
_entity.pdbx_description
1 polymer ?
#
loop_
_entity_poly.entity_id
_entity_poly.type
_entity_poly.pdbx_seq_one_letter_code
_entity_poly.pdbx_strand_id
1 'polypeptide(L)'
;MKRLVILAVCLVGVIVMLAGSSFAVSKEYLFPGPEYKPPCDTSERTICTIEIWLAHKHKKQKKEIRGFLKSKSLKVLGHTIQFWRRGNGHPPTNIAIGSAISAKDARMAIDIALKYNDKVDTLILRPLNPPNYVAIATSAWDEDSEVSIKPEELAKLRDPKLTTEEFHSLYYELTNEAGVQRDKFY
;
A
#
# COMPACT_ATOMS: atom_id res chain seq x y z
N MET A 1 -49.00 30.09 8.31
CA MET A 1 -48.53 28.69 8.43
C MET A 1 -47.58 28.32 7.28
N LYS A 2 -46.35 28.86 7.24
CA LYS A 2 -45.33 28.50 6.20
C LYS A 2 -43.87 28.64 6.69
N ARG A 3 -43.63 28.63 8.01
CA ARG A 3 -42.29 28.84 8.57
C ARG A 3 -41.76 27.72 9.48
N LEU A 4 -42.49 26.61 9.63
CA LEU A 4 -42.11 25.53 10.56
C LEU A 4 -41.58 24.25 9.91
N VAL A 5 -41.51 24.14 8.58
CA VAL A 5 -41.13 22.87 7.92
C VAL A 5 -39.66 22.83 7.47
N ILE A 6 -38.95 23.96 7.48
CA ILE A 6 -37.57 24.02 6.94
C ILE A 6 -36.52 23.60 7.98
N LEU A 7 -36.81 23.66 9.29
CA LEU A 7 -35.82 23.26 10.30
C LEU A 7 -35.69 21.75 10.51
N ALA A 8 -36.71 20.96 10.16
CA ALA A 8 -36.68 19.51 10.40
C ALA A 8 -35.88 18.73 9.34
N VAL A 9 -35.72 19.28 8.13
CA VAL A 9 -34.97 18.62 7.04
C VAL A 9 -33.46 18.81 7.18
N CYS A 10 -33.02 19.93 7.78
CA CYS A 10 -31.59 20.18 8.01
C CYS A 10 -31.01 19.37 9.18
N LEU A 11 -31.81 18.97 10.17
CA LEU A 11 -31.28 18.13 11.27
C LEU A 11 -31.09 16.67 10.87
N VAL A 12 -31.81 16.17 9.87
CA VAL A 12 -31.63 14.80 9.37
C VAL A 12 -30.43 14.72 8.39
N GLY A 13 -30.17 15.80 7.65
CA GLY A 13 -29.02 15.89 6.73
C GLY A 13 -27.65 16.04 7.41
N VAL A 14 -27.60 16.42 8.69
CA VAL A 14 -26.34 16.64 9.43
C VAL A 14 -25.93 15.44 10.30
N ILE A 15 -26.80 14.45 10.49
CA ILE A 15 -26.49 13.25 11.30
C ILE A 15 -25.77 12.15 10.49
N VAL A 16 -25.64 12.28 9.16
CA VAL A 16 -24.91 11.29 8.34
C VAL A 16 -23.40 11.57 8.27
N MET A 17 -22.92 12.73 8.73
CA MET A 17 -21.50 13.10 8.65
C MET A 17 -20.67 12.76 9.92
N LEU A 18 -21.29 12.18 10.96
CA LEU A 18 -20.63 11.89 12.24
C LEU A 18 -20.43 10.40 12.54
N ALA A 19 -20.89 9.52 11.66
CA ALA A 19 -20.49 8.12 11.66
C ALA A 19 -19.60 7.91 10.44
N GLY A 20 -18.28 7.97 10.64
CA GLY A 20 -17.26 7.59 9.64
C GLY A 20 -17.29 6.09 9.33
N SER A 21 -18.46 5.55 9.08
CA SER A 21 -18.66 4.23 8.49
C SER A 21 -18.36 4.39 7.01
N SER A 22 -17.06 4.30 6.67
CA SER A 22 -16.66 3.91 5.32
C SER A 22 -17.47 2.65 4.99
N PHE A 23 -18.23 2.68 3.90
CA PHE A 23 -18.98 1.50 3.46
C PHE A 23 -17.95 0.38 3.30
N ALA A 24 -18.08 -0.68 4.09
CA ALA A 24 -17.14 -1.78 4.07
C ALA A 24 -17.06 -2.32 2.64
N VAL A 25 -15.90 -2.14 2.00
CA VAL A 25 -15.65 -2.63 0.64
C VAL A 25 -15.79 -4.15 0.68
N SER A 26 -16.58 -4.71 -0.24
CA SER A 26 -16.78 -6.17 -0.28
C SER A 26 -15.43 -6.89 -0.40
N LYS A 27 -15.28 -8.00 0.34
CA LYS A 27 -14.02 -8.76 0.43
C LYS A 27 -13.51 -9.23 -0.93
N GLU A 28 -14.41 -9.46 -1.88
CA GLU A 28 -14.09 -9.84 -3.26
C GLU A 28 -13.29 -8.77 -4.02
N TYR A 29 -13.39 -7.50 -3.62
CA TYR A 29 -12.59 -6.41 -4.19
C TYR A 29 -11.30 -6.16 -3.40
N LEU A 30 -11.20 -6.66 -2.17
CA LEU A 30 -10.06 -6.43 -1.30
C LEU A 30 -9.02 -7.54 -1.37
N PHE A 31 -9.46 -8.78 -1.54
CA PHE A 31 -8.64 -9.97 -1.42
C PHE A 31 -8.74 -10.84 -2.67
N PRO A 32 -7.70 -11.65 -2.96
CA PRO A 32 -7.81 -12.63 -4.03
C PRO A 32 -8.89 -13.67 -3.73
N GLY A 33 -9.44 -14.27 -4.79
CA GLY A 33 -10.48 -15.29 -4.69
C GLY A 33 -10.03 -16.56 -3.95
N PRO A 34 -10.98 -17.42 -3.53
CA PRO A 34 -10.70 -18.64 -2.77
C PRO A 34 -9.79 -19.64 -3.49
N GLU A 35 -9.68 -19.56 -4.81
CA GLU A 35 -8.81 -20.39 -5.66
C GLU A 35 -7.34 -19.97 -5.59
N TYR A 36 -7.03 -18.77 -5.10
CA TYR A 36 -5.67 -18.26 -5.05
C TYR A 36 -4.80 -19.04 -4.08
N LYS A 37 -3.62 -19.46 -4.57
CA LYS A 37 -2.60 -20.14 -3.78
C LYS A 37 -1.36 -19.24 -3.69
N PRO A 38 -0.96 -18.79 -2.49
CA PRO A 38 0.28 -18.05 -2.31
C PRO A 38 1.48 -18.82 -2.86
N PRO A 39 2.46 -18.14 -3.48
CA PRO A 39 3.65 -18.80 -4.04
C PRO A 39 4.69 -19.19 -2.96
N CYS A 40 4.41 -18.94 -1.69
CA CYS A 40 5.27 -19.27 -0.55
C CYS A 40 4.43 -19.68 0.68
N ASP A 41 5.09 -20.23 1.70
CA ASP A 41 4.47 -20.41 3.02
C ASP A 41 4.26 -19.05 3.69
N THR A 42 3.00 -18.74 4.01
CA THR A 42 2.59 -17.46 4.59
C THR A 42 2.40 -17.49 6.10
N SER A 43 2.76 -18.60 6.77
CA SER A 43 2.60 -18.77 8.22
C SER A 43 3.42 -17.77 9.04
N GLU A 44 4.66 -17.49 8.63
CA GLU A 44 5.50 -16.46 9.26
C GLU A 44 5.25 -15.07 8.69
N ARG A 45 5.11 -14.98 7.35
CA ARG A 45 5.05 -13.74 6.57
C ARG A 45 4.20 -13.88 5.33
N THR A 46 3.36 -12.87 5.10
CA THR A 46 2.52 -12.77 3.91
C THR A 46 3.25 -12.22 2.68
N ILE A 47 4.46 -11.67 2.84
CA ILE A 47 5.27 -11.21 1.71
C ILE A 47 6.06 -12.40 1.13
N CYS A 48 5.70 -12.85 -0.06
CA CYS A 48 6.42 -13.91 -0.77
C CYS A 48 7.54 -13.38 -1.65
N THR A 49 7.31 -12.22 -2.27
CA THR A 49 8.30 -11.56 -3.12
C THR A 49 8.40 -10.10 -2.71
N ILE A 50 9.64 -9.63 -2.58
CA ILE A 50 9.92 -8.23 -2.35
C ILE A 50 11.02 -7.74 -3.30
N GLU A 51 10.75 -6.60 -3.93
CA GLU A 51 11.71 -5.85 -4.73
C GLU A 51 11.92 -4.48 -4.11
N ILE A 52 13.17 -4.11 -3.93
CA ILE A 52 13.52 -2.88 -3.25
C ILE A 52 14.60 -2.18 -4.04
N TRP A 53 14.31 -0.96 -4.42
CA TRP A 53 15.29 -0.05 -4.94
C TRP A 53 15.62 1.01 -3.90
N LEU A 54 16.91 1.23 -3.69
CA LEU A 54 17.40 2.08 -2.63
C LEU A 54 18.19 3.27 -3.17
N ALA A 55 18.16 4.38 -2.43
CA ALA A 55 18.99 5.53 -2.74
C ALA A 55 20.48 5.14 -2.80
N HIS A 56 21.23 5.71 -3.75
CA HIS A 56 22.62 5.34 -4.01
C HIS A 56 23.52 5.46 -2.76
N LYS A 57 23.20 6.39 -1.86
CA LYS A 57 23.88 6.60 -0.57
C LYS A 57 24.00 5.33 0.28
N HIS A 58 23.04 4.41 0.15
CA HIS A 58 22.99 3.15 0.90
C HIS A 58 23.76 2.00 0.24
N LYS A 59 24.35 2.19 -0.96
CA LYS A 59 25.03 1.11 -1.71
C LYS A 59 26.13 0.41 -0.90
N LYS A 60 26.87 1.16 -0.08
CA LYS A 60 27.93 0.61 0.79
C LYS A 60 27.38 -0.22 1.97
N GLN A 61 26.11 -0.03 2.34
CA GLN A 61 25.43 -0.73 3.43
C GLN A 61 24.70 -2.00 2.95
N LYS A 62 24.86 -2.42 1.69
CA LYS A 62 24.12 -3.57 1.10
C LYS A 62 24.13 -4.83 1.97
N LYS A 63 25.27 -5.17 2.59
CA LYS A 63 25.41 -6.36 3.45
C LYS A 63 24.55 -6.23 4.72
N GLU A 64 24.59 -5.07 5.37
CA GLU A 64 23.79 -4.77 6.57
C GLU A 64 22.30 -4.80 6.25
N ILE A 65 21.90 -4.14 5.16
CA ILE A 65 20.50 -4.10 4.70
C ILE A 65 20.01 -5.52 4.39
N ARG A 66 20.80 -6.34 3.69
CA ARG A 66 20.49 -7.76 3.46
C ARG A 66 20.31 -8.53 4.78
N GLY A 67 21.16 -8.28 5.77
CA GLY A 67 21.03 -8.88 7.10
C GLY A 67 19.74 -8.48 7.79
N PHE A 68 19.40 -7.19 7.75
CA PHE A 68 18.17 -6.65 8.30
C PHE A 68 16.90 -7.22 7.62
N LEU A 69 16.87 -7.31 6.29
CA LEU A 69 15.72 -7.90 5.59
C LEU A 69 15.56 -9.39 5.95
N LYS A 70 16.68 -10.13 6.04
CA LYS A 70 16.65 -11.53 6.50
C LYS A 70 16.17 -11.67 7.95
N SER A 71 16.56 -10.77 8.85
CA SER A 71 16.06 -10.78 10.24
C SER A 71 14.57 -10.44 10.34
N LYS A 72 13.94 -10.00 9.25
CA LYS A 72 12.49 -9.85 9.11
C LYS A 72 11.84 -11.07 8.42
N SER A 73 12.52 -12.21 8.32
CA SER A 73 12.04 -13.40 7.59
C SER A 73 11.71 -13.12 6.12
N LEU A 74 12.31 -12.09 5.50
CA LEU A 74 12.12 -11.82 4.07
C LEU A 74 13.13 -12.60 3.25
N LYS A 75 12.64 -13.24 2.18
CA LYS A 75 13.50 -13.92 1.19
C LYS A 75 14.26 -12.88 0.38
N VAL A 76 15.59 -12.84 0.52
CA VAL A 76 16.46 -11.88 -0.21
C VAL A 76 17.23 -12.59 -1.34
N LEU A 77 16.67 -12.53 -2.54
CA LEU A 77 17.29 -13.00 -3.78
C LEU A 77 18.34 -12.00 -4.30
N GLY A 78 19.03 -12.36 -5.38
CA GLY A 78 20.07 -11.51 -5.98
C GLY A 78 19.56 -10.13 -6.42
N HIS A 79 18.33 -10.08 -6.93
CA HIS A 79 17.66 -8.88 -7.44
C HIS A 79 16.76 -8.16 -6.42
N THR A 80 16.63 -8.67 -5.19
CA THR A 80 15.78 -8.04 -4.15
C THR A 80 16.26 -6.64 -3.78
N ILE A 81 17.57 -6.40 -3.72
CA ILE A 81 18.14 -5.11 -3.35
C ILE A 81 18.88 -4.52 -4.55
N GLN A 82 18.28 -3.50 -5.14
CA GLN A 82 18.85 -2.70 -6.21
C GLN A 82 19.13 -1.28 -5.70
N PHE A 83 19.98 -0.55 -6.41
CA PHE A 83 20.37 0.81 -6.05
C PHE A 83 20.23 1.72 -7.24
N TRP A 84 19.63 2.89 -7.03
CA TRP A 84 19.57 3.94 -8.03
C TRP A 84 20.99 4.36 -8.45
N ARG A 85 21.14 4.80 -9.71
CA ARG A 85 22.45 5.20 -10.25
C ARG A 85 22.93 6.48 -9.57
N ARG A 86 24.25 6.61 -9.39
CA ARG A 86 24.86 7.82 -8.81
C ARG A 86 24.57 9.03 -9.69
N GLY A 87 24.07 10.11 -9.12
CA GLY A 87 23.77 11.36 -9.84
C GLY A 87 22.41 11.38 -10.55
N ASN A 88 21.70 10.25 -10.66
CA ASN A 88 20.39 10.15 -11.32
C ASN A 88 19.24 10.28 -10.31
N GLY A 89 19.25 11.34 -9.52
CA GLY A 89 18.15 11.65 -8.59
C GLY A 89 17.97 10.66 -7.44
N HIS A 90 16.84 10.81 -6.77
CA HIS A 90 16.36 9.95 -5.69
C HIS A 90 15.50 8.83 -6.32
N PRO A 91 15.50 7.59 -5.77
CA PRO A 91 14.55 6.58 -6.26
C PRO A 91 13.10 7.08 -6.07
N PRO A 92 12.13 6.58 -6.87
CA PRO A 92 10.72 6.88 -6.68
C PRO A 92 10.29 6.73 -5.22
N THR A 93 9.34 7.54 -4.78
CA THR A 93 8.81 7.46 -3.40
C THR A 93 7.49 6.68 -3.38
N ASN A 94 7.37 5.75 -4.32
CA ASN A 94 6.21 4.87 -4.49
C ASN A 94 6.36 3.54 -3.74
N ILE A 95 5.22 2.92 -3.43
CA ILE A 95 5.15 1.57 -2.88
C ILE A 95 3.97 0.80 -3.48
N ALA A 96 4.22 -0.44 -3.90
CA ALA A 96 3.19 -1.41 -4.25
C ALA A 96 3.04 -2.44 -3.13
N ILE A 97 1.80 -2.71 -2.74
CA ILE A 97 1.45 -3.68 -1.71
C ILE A 97 0.33 -4.56 -2.25
N GLY A 98 0.60 -5.84 -2.46
CA GLY A 98 -0.38 -6.80 -2.97
C GLY A 98 -1.55 -7.04 -2.02
N SER A 99 -2.68 -7.46 -2.58
CA SER A 99 -3.97 -7.66 -1.88
C SER A 99 -3.96 -8.77 -0.82
N ALA A 100 -3.00 -9.70 -0.83
CA ALA A 100 -2.87 -10.78 0.15
C ALA A 100 -1.81 -10.50 1.24
N ILE A 101 -1.29 -9.27 1.31
CA ILE A 101 -0.36 -8.85 2.36
C ILE A 101 -1.12 -8.49 3.64
N SER A 102 -0.70 -9.01 4.79
CA SER A 102 -1.26 -8.61 6.09
C SER A 102 -0.95 -7.15 6.42
N ALA A 103 -1.82 -6.46 7.18
CA ALA A 103 -1.54 -5.08 7.58
C ALA A 103 -0.21 -4.94 8.35
N LYS A 104 0.16 -5.95 9.14
CA LYS A 104 1.44 -5.98 9.86
C LYS A 104 2.64 -5.96 8.90
N ASP A 105 2.60 -6.79 7.86
CA ASP A 105 3.68 -6.86 6.88
C ASP A 105 3.69 -5.65 5.94
N ALA A 106 2.51 -5.13 5.59
CA ALA A 106 2.36 -3.92 4.81
C ALA A 106 3.00 -2.71 5.53
N ARG A 107 2.68 -2.52 6.82
CA ARG A 107 3.31 -1.48 7.66
C ARG A 107 4.82 -1.65 7.74
N MET A 108 5.31 -2.89 7.83
CA MET A 108 6.75 -3.15 7.79
C MET A 108 7.39 -2.73 6.47
N ALA A 109 6.75 -3.02 5.33
CA ALA A 109 7.24 -2.58 4.03
C ALA A 109 7.31 -1.05 3.95
N ILE A 110 6.28 -0.35 4.45
CA ILE A 110 6.26 1.12 4.56
C ILE A 110 7.43 1.61 5.43
N ASP A 111 7.67 1.00 6.60
CA ASP A 111 8.77 1.38 7.48
C ASP A 111 10.16 1.14 6.83
N ILE A 112 10.30 0.08 6.03
CA ILE A 112 11.51 -0.18 5.23
C ILE A 112 11.72 0.93 4.21
N ALA A 113 10.66 1.31 3.49
CA ALA A 113 10.70 2.38 2.50
C ALA A 113 11.11 3.72 3.15
N LEU A 114 10.47 4.10 4.25
CA LEU A 114 10.82 5.31 5.00
C LEU A 114 12.26 5.30 5.52
N LYS A 115 12.76 4.15 5.98
CA LYS A 115 14.12 4.03 6.50
C LYS A 115 15.21 4.28 5.45
N TYR A 116 14.98 3.89 4.20
CA TYR A 116 16.04 3.89 3.18
C TYR A 116 15.79 4.81 1.97
N ASN A 117 14.57 5.32 1.81
CA ASN A 117 14.13 6.14 0.67
C ASN A 117 13.43 7.45 1.11
N ASP A 118 13.70 7.92 2.32
CA ASP A 118 13.31 9.23 2.86
C ASP A 118 11.79 9.45 3.08
N LYS A 119 10.91 9.19 2.10
CA LYS A 119 9.45 9.32 2.21
C LYS A 119 8.70 8.28 1.38
N VAL A 120 7.40 8.17 1.62
CA VAL A 120 6.43 7.47 0.76
C VAL A 120 5.28 8.43 0.50
N ASP A 121 5.05 8.79 -0.76
CA ASP A 121 4.00 9.73 -1.16
C ASP A 121 3.21 9.25 -2.38
N THR A 122 3.49 8.04 -2.87
CA THR A 122 2.75 7.42 -3.97
C THR A 122 2.42 5.97 -3.62
N LEU A 123 1.16 5.59 -3.82
CA LEU A 123 0.68 4.21 -3.77
C LEU A 123 0.47 3.69 -5.19
N ILE A 124 0.70 2.40 -5.39
CA ILE A 124 0.42 1.74 -6.67
C ILE A 124 -0.91 1.00 -6.60
N LEU A 125 -1.69 1.02 -7.67
CA LEU A 125 -2.93 0.25 -7.78
C LEU A 125 -2.68 -1.25 -7.48
N ARG A 126 -3.42 -1.84 -6.55
CA ARG A 126 -3.23 -3.25 -6.14
C ARG A 126 -3.51 -4.25 -7.27
N PRO A 127 -4.51 -4.05 -8.17
CA PRO A 127 -4.78 -4.99 -9.26
C PRO A 127 -3.61 -5.25 -10.22
N LEU A 128 -2.61 -4.35 -10.27
CA LEU A 128 -1.43 -4.48 -11.12
C LEU A 128 -0.34 -5.39 -10.52
N ASN A 129 -0.53 -5.85 -9.28
CA ASN A 129 0.49 -6.49 -8.49
C ASN A 129 0.06 -7.90 -8.06
N PRO A 130 0.98 -8.88 -8.01
CA PRO A 130 0.66 -10.18 -7.44
C PRO A 130 0.21 -10.04 -5.97
N PRO A 131 -0.75 -10.86 -5.48
CA PRO A 131 -1.32 -10.64 -4.16
C PRO A 131 -0.32 -10.69 -2.99
N ASN A 132 0.71 -11.56 -3.03
CA ASN A 132 1.75 -11.65 -1.99
C ASN A 132 3.07 -10.93 -2.37
N TYR A 133 2.99 -9.85 -3.15
CA TYR A 133 4.14 -9.07 -3.62
C TYR A 133 4.22 -7.69 -2.98
N VAL A 134 5.44 -7.22 -2.76
CA VAL A 134 5.74 -5.84 -2.39
C VAL A 134 6.83 -5.31 -3.32
N ALA A 135 6.66 -4.08 -3.79
CA ALA A 135 7.76 -3.34 -4.40
C ALA A 135 7.91 -1.96 -3.77
N ILE A 136 9.16 -1.58 -3.53
CA ILE A 136 9.54 -0.31 -2.93
C ILE A 136 10.37 0.46 -3.95
N ALA A 137 9.91 1.68 -4.27
CA ALA A 137 10.65 2.68 -5.02
C ALA A 137 11.09 2.24 -6.42
N THR A 138 10.21 1.55 -7.15
CA THR A 138 10.52 1.06 -8.51
C THR A 138 9.89 1.96 -9.56
N SER A 139 10.49 2.02 -10.74
CA SER A 139 10.00 2.78 -11.90
C SER A 139 9.32 1.87 -12.93
N ALA A 140 8.66 0.81 -12.45
CA ALA A 140 8.10 -0.24 -13.31
C ALA A 140 6.71 0.07 -13.84
N TRP A 141 6.00 1.03 -13.23
CA TRP A 141 4.63 1.41 -13.60
C TRP A 141 4.59 2.75 -14.34
N ASP A 142 3.53 2.94 -15.11
CA ASP A 142 3.19 4.22 -15.73
C ASP A 142 2.53 5.17 -14.72
N GLU A 143 2.38 6.44 -15.12
CA GLU A 143 1.81 7.49 -14.27
C GLU A 143 0.35 7.21 -13.88
N ASP A 144 -0.43 6.52 -14.74
CA ASP A 144 -1.84 6.18 -14.49
C ASP A 144 -2.00 5.11 -13.38
N SER A 145 -0.93 4.37 -13.10
CA SER A 145 -0.85 3.36 -12.05
C SER A 145 -0.46 3.93 -10.67
N GLU A 146 -0.06 5.20 -10.63
CA GLU A 146 0.50 5.88 -9.46
C GLU A 146 -0.52 6.85 -8.84
N VAL A 147 -0.84 6.66 -7.56
CA VAL A 147 -1.75 7.54 -6.82
C VAL A 147 -0.99 8.27 -5.72
N SER A 148 -0.88 9.59 -5.87
CA SER A 148 -0.26 10.45 -4.85
C SER A 148 -1.10 10.48 -3.56
N ILE A 149 -0.42 10.36 -2.42
CA ILE A 149 -1.00 10.45 -1.08
C ILE A 149 -0.29 11.52 -0.25
N LYS A 150 -1.02 12.05 0.73
CA LYS A 150 -0.48 13.00 1.72
C LYS A 150 0.18 12.26 2.89
N PRO A 151 1.08 12.92 3.64
CA PRO A 151 1.69 12.34 4.84
C PRO A 151 0.67 11.85 5.88
N GLU A 152 -0.47 12.55 6.03
CA GLU A 152 -1.52 12.17 6.97
C GLU A 152 -2.24 10.88 6.54
N GLU A 153 -2.35 10.64 5.24
CA GLU A 153 -2.95 9.42 4.67
C GLU A 153 -2.00 8.23 4.84
N LEU A 154 -0.70 8.44 4.61
CA LEU A 154 0.32 7.45 4.97
C LEU A 154 0.29 7.13 6.47
N ALA A 155 0.11 8.14 7.33
CA ALA A 155 0.02 7.94 8.77
C ALA A 155 -1.18 7.06 9.16
N LYS A 156 -2.34 7.22 8.49
CA LYS A 156 -3.50 6.34 8.68
C LYS A 156 -3.18 4.90 8.31
N LEU A 157 -2.55 4.64 7.15
CA LEU A 157 -2.12 3.29 6.74
C LEU A 157 -1.15 2.64 7.73
N ARG A 158 -0.39 3.45 8.47
CA ARG A 158 0.56 3.01 9.50
C ARG A 158 -0.07 2.79 10.88
N ASP A 159 -1.35 3.06 11.07
CA ASP A 159 -2.01 2.85 12.36
C ASP A 159 -1.98 1.34 12.72
N PRO A 160 -1.35 0.97 13.86
CA PRO A 160 -1.26 -0.43 14.28
C PRO A 160 -2.61 -1.06 14.63
N LYS A 161 -3.66 -0.25 14.85
CA LYS A 161 -5.01 -0.72 15.15
C LYS A 161 -5.74 -1.27 13.94
N LEU A 162 -5.33 -0.90 12.73
CA LEU A 162 -5.95 -1.42 11.51
C LEU A 162 -5.74 -2.93 11.40
N THR A 163 -6.86 -3.64 11.30
CA THR A 163 -6.91 -5.02 10.82
C THR A 163 -6.46 -5.09 9.36
N THR A 164 -6.20 -6.30 8.86
CA THR A 164 -5.86 -6.51 7.45
C THR A 164 -6.97 -6.03 6.51
N GLU A 165 -8.23 -6.24 6.88
CA GLU A 165 -9.38 -5.80 6.08
C GLU A 165 -9.52 -4.28 6.06
N GLU A 166 -9.37 -3.62 7.20
CA GLU A 166 -9.42 -2.15 7.27
C GLU A 166 -8.22 -1.52 6.55
N PHE A 167 -7.03 -2.10 6.64
CA PHE A 167 -5.86 -1.63 5.89
C PHE A 167 -6.11 -1.66 4.39
N HIS A 168 -6.61 -2.79 3.87
CA HIS A 168 -6.89 -2.94 2.44
C HIS A 168 -8.08 -2.10 1.98
N SER A 169 -9.07 -1.88 2.85
CA SER A 169 -10.17 -0.96 2.57
C SER A 169 -9.68 0.47 2.45
N LEU A 170 -8.82 0.92 3.37
CA LEU A 170 -8.20 2.24 3.31
C LEU A 170 -7.29 2.37 2.09
N TYR A 171 -6.49 1.35 1.77
CA TYR A 171 -5.66 1.35 0.57
C TYR A 171 -6.54 1.51 -0.69
N TYR A 172 -7.59 0.69 -0.82
CA TYR A 172 -8.56 0.74 -1.92
C TYR A 172 -9.19 2.13 -2.09
N GLU A 173 -9.57 2.76 -0.97
CA GLU A 173 -10.14 4.11 -0.94
C GLU A 173 -9.12 5.16 -1.39
N LEU A 174 -7.90 5.13 -0.82
CA LEU A 174 -6.84 6.06 -1.16
C LEU A 174 -6.41 5.97 -2.63
N THR A 175 -6.43 4.77 -3.21
CA THR A 175 -6.11 4.55 -4.62
C THR A 175 -7.30 4.66 -5.56
N ASN A 176 -8.50 4.99 -5.04
CA ASN A 176 -9.75 5.09 -5.80
C ASN A 176 -9.98 3.89 -6.74
N GLU A 177 -9.72 2.67 -6.27
CA GLU A 177 -9.77 1.46 -7.10
C GLU A 177 -11.17 1.17 -7.68
N ALA A 178 -12.23 1.71 -7.08
CA ALA A 178 -13.58 1.63 -7.62
C ALA A 178 -13.74 2.36 -8.97
N GLY A 179 -12.96 3.43 -9.19
CA GLY A 179 -12.97 4.22 -10.43
C GLY A 179 -12.02 3.68 -11.50
N VAL A 180 -11.22 2.66 -11.19
CA VAL A 180 -10.25 2.07 -12.11
C VAL A 180 -10.96 1.10 -13.04
N GLN A 181 -10.92 1.39 -14.35
CA GLN A 181 -11.39 0.48 -15.39
C GLN A 181 -10.48 -0.75 -15.45
N ARG A 182 -10.92 -1.85 -14.84
CA ARG A 182 -10.14 -3.10 -14.71
C ARG A 182 -9.76 -3.71 -16.07
N ASP A 183 -10.54 -3.41 -17.10
CA ASP A 183 -10.39 -3.82 -18.50
C ASP A 183 -9.38 -2.99 -19.30
N LYS A 184 -8.80 -1.92 -18.72
CA LYS A 184 -7.77 -1.11 -19.39
C LYS A 184 -6.34 -1.55 -19.11
N PHE A 185 -6.13 -2.37 -18.09
CA PHE A 185 -4.79 -2.75 -17.64
C PHE A 185 -4.36 -4.15 -18.11
N TYR A 186 -5.25 -4.89 -18.80
CA TYR A 186 -4.99 -6.15 -19.50
C TYR A 186 -5.90 -6.34 -20.71
#